data_AF-A0A1Z5TA24-F1
#
_entry.id   AF-A0A1Z5TA24-F1
#
_cell.length_a   1.000
_cell.length_b   1.000
_cell.length_c   1.000
_cell.angle_alpha   90.00
_cell.angle_beta   90.00
_cell.angle_gamma   90.00
#
_symmetry.space_group_name_H-M   'P 1'
#
loop_
_entity.id
_entity.type
_entity.pdbx_description
1 polymer ?
#
loop_
_entity_poly.entity_id
_entity_poly.type
_entity_poly.pdbx_seq_one_letter_code
_entity_poly.pdbx_strand_id
1 'polypeptide(L)'
;MPKNERYYSQQSLYTPLGESQHDPSDPFSSHVALDDLDSDYEKYRSGIPSPTHSPAPPTHGYENNAPPNQNPLNRQPTRQQGTGFAAWSRKKKLTVIGGAIAAVVILAIVLGVAIPLSQQGGGSYDLELATAQVTNQTSFEAGGATTADPWTNVEDGIGAGEDSYTYYSGDTSNFPSSEKWISFKDMWSGNYYNMLGSCKHLGYKRKNTPQFMDDIYSAIQNRSAASLVDHRFILATILQESHGCVWVGETTSISGVNNPGLMQSHNGHKYSASHSNSSILQMVSDGTAGTAGDKGGDGLVQNLNLYGALYNAARGYNSGYIPTSGNLSDPAGATACYVSDIANRLTGWVNATSKCTED
;
A
#
# COMPACT_ATOMS: atom_id res chain seq x y z
N MET A 1 -10.27 -7.78 30.29
CA MET A 1 -9.56 -7.87 28.99
C MET A 1 -9.44 -6.45 28.48
N PRO A 2 -8.24 -5.91 28.20
CA PRO A 2 -8.12 -4.52 27.76
C PRO A 2 -8.78 -4.39 26.38
N LYS A 3 -9.62 -3.37 26.22
CA LYS A 3 -10.21 -2.99 24.94
C LYS A 3 -9.10 -2.35 24.11
N ASN A 4 -8.80 -2.90 22.95
CA ASN A 4 -7.77 -2.36 22.06
C ASN A 4 -8.21 -0.96 21.60
N GLU A 5 -7.40 0.05 21.89
CA GLU A 5 -7.68 1.46 21.65
C GLU A 5 -7.58 1.81 20.15
N ARG A 6 -8.43 2.75 19.71
CA ARG A 6 -8.61 3.17 18.30
C ARG A 6 -7.61 4.26 17.90
N TYR A 7 -7.34 4.36 16.60
CA TYR A 7 -6.26 5.12 15.96
C TYR A 7 -6.66 6.56 15.59
N TYR A 8 -5.68 7.47 15.55
CA TYR A 8 -5.78 8.83 14.99
C TYR A 8 -4.41 9.23 14.41
N SER A 9 -4.28 9.52 13.12
CA SER A 9 -3.07 10.14 12.58
C SER A 9 -3.16 11.65 12.73
N GLN A 10 -2.26 12.20 13.55
CA GLN A 10 -1.99 13.63 13.59
C GLN A 10 -0.58 13.83 13.05
N GLN A 11 -0.41 14.80 12.15
CA GLN A 11 0.86 15.49 12.11
C GLN A 11 1.00 16.27 13.41
N SER A 12 1.79 15.73 14.33
CA SER A 12 2.39 16.55 15.38
C SER A 12 3.19 17.65 14.69
N LEU A 13 2.92 18.90 15.05
CA LEU A 13 3.86 20.00 14.92
C LEU A 13 5.26 19.47 15.23
N TYR A 14 6.13 19.47 14.22
CA TYR A 14 7.51 19.01 14.32
C TYR A 14 8.16 19.64 15.56
N THR A 15 8.27 18.87 16.64
CA THR A 15 8.94 19.32 17.86
C THR A 15 10.36 18.75 17.81
N PRO A 16 11.39 19.56 17.52
CA PRO A 16 12.76 19.09 17.59
C PRO A 16 13.05 18.66 19.03
N LEU A 17 13.74 17.53 19.18
CA LEU A 17 14.24 16.96 20.43
C LEU A 17 14.52 18.01 21.53
N GLY A 18 13.69 18.02 22.57
CA GLY A 18 13.97 18.74 23.82
C GLY A 18 12.72 19.28 24.51
N GLU A 19 12.50 18.83 25.75
CA GLU A 19 11.58 19.35 26.77
C GLU A 19 10.08 19.01 26.66
N SER A 20 9.70 18.06 27.51
CA SER A 20 8.36 17.90 28.06
C SER A 20 7.92 19.18 28.78
N GLN A 21 6.70 19.65 28.51
CA GLN A 21 5.71 19.98 29.55
C GLN A 21 4.30 19.87 28.96
N HIS A 22 3.48 19.05 29.63
CA HIS A 22 2.07 18.84 29.32
C HIS A 22 1.28 19.84 30.17
N ASP A 23 0.55 20.77 29.53
CA ASP A 23 -0.36 21.70 30.20
C ASP A 23 -1.76 21.05 30.25
N PRO A 24 -2.30 20.71 31.43
CA PRO A 24 -3.60 20.07 31.58
C PRO A 24 -4.80 21.02 31.38
N SER A 25 -4.60 22.24 30.86
CA SER A 25 -5.66 23.24 30.62
C SER A 25 -5.95 23.58 29.15
N ASP A 26 -5.43 22.78 28.20
CA ASP A 26 -5.66 22.99 26.78
C ASP A 26 -7.13 22.67 26.35
N PRO A 27 -7.90 23.66 25.84
CA PRO A 27 -9.27 23.45 25.36
C PRO A 27 -9.36 22.69 24.02
N PHE A 28 -8.25 22.27 23.42
CA PHE A 28 -8.20 21.52 22.16
C PHE A 28 -8.23 19.98 22.32
N SER A 29 -8.52 19.47 23.52
CA SER A 29 -8.86 18.05 23.69
C SER A 29 -10.25 17.77 23.14
N SER A 30 -10.35 17.45 21.85
CA SER A 30 -11.60 16.97 21.24
C SER A 30 -11.94 15.60 21.83
N HIS A 31 -12.74 15.59 22.88
CA HIS A 31 -13.44 14.40 23.35
C HIS A 31 -14.56 14.08 22.35
N VAL A 32 -14.22 13.47 21.21
CA VAL A 32 -15.22 12.79 20.38
C VAL A 32 -15.67 11.56 21.16
N ALA A 33 -16.95 11.50 21.50
CA ALA A 33 -17.52 10.40 22.25
C ALA A 33 -17.43 9.11 21.43
N LEU A 34 -17.14 7.99 22.09
CA LEU A 34 -17.12 6.64 21.50
C LEU A 34 -18.47 6.21 20.88
N ASP A 35 -19.50 7.05 20.95
CA ASP A 35 -20.83 6.79 20.43
C ASP A 35 -20.99 7.25 18.96
N ASP A 36 -20.00 7.98 18.41
CA ASP A 36 -20.00 8.47 17.01
C ASP A 36 -19.30 7.51 16.03
N LEU A 37 -19.10 6.25 16.42
CA LEU A 37 -18.40 5.24 15.64
C LEU A 37 -19.33 4.61 14.59
N ASP A 38 -18.85 4.50 13.34
CA ASP A 38 -19.54 3.76 12.29
C ASP A 38 -19.78 2.30 12.71
N SER A 39 -21.05 1.88 12.68
CA SER A 39 -21.49 0.51 13.00
C SER A 39 -20.88 -0.56 12.09
N ASP A 40 -20.48 -0.18 10.87
CA ASP A 40 -19.90 -1.11 9.90
C ASP A 40 -18.48 -1.55 10.29
N TYR A 41 -17.74 -0.72 11.04
CA TYR A 41 -16.41 -1.07 11.55
C TYR A 41 -16.43 -2.22 12.55
N GLU A 42 -17.34 -2.18 13.54
CA GLU A 42 -17.46 -3.24 14.56
C GLU A 42 -17.92 -4.58 13.95
N LYS A 43 -18.77 -4.50 12.92
CA LYS A 43 -19.21 -5.66 12.15
C LYS A 43 -18.08 -6.27 11.31
N TYR A 44 -17.24 -5.44 10.70
CA TYR A 44 -16.09 -5.90 9.94
C TYR A 44 -15.02 -6.53 10.83
N ARG A 45 -14.67 -5.89 11.95
CA ARG A 45 -13.70 -6.41 12.92
C ARG A 45 -14.09 -7.78 13.48
N SER A 46 -15.36 -7.99 13.79
CA SER A 46 -15.87 -9.28 14.28
C SER A 46 -15.89 -10.38 13.21
N GLY A 47 -15.77 -10.02 11.93
CA GLY A 47 -15.75 -10.95 10.79
C GLY A 47 -14.35 -11.39 10.33
N ILE A 48 -13.27 -10.75 10.79
CA ILE A 48 -11.89 -11.15 10.43
C ILE A 48 -11.41 -12.26 11.37
N PRO A 49 -11.06 -13.46 10.86
CA PRO A 49 -10.42 -14.48 11.69
C PRO A 49 -9.06 -13.97 12.18
N SER A 50 -8.79 -14.08 13.49
CA SER A 50 -7.45 -13.79 14.02
C SER A 50 -6.39 -14.60 13.25
N PRO A 51 -5.23 -14.02 12.89
CA PRO A 51 -4.19 -14.78 12.22
C PRO A 51 -3.70 -15.87 13.16
N THR A 52 -4.08 -17.11 12.87
CA THR A 52 -3.51 -18.27 13.55
C THR A 52 -2.02 -18.27 13.25
N HIS A 53 -1.20 -18.18 14.30
CA HIS A 53 0.23 -18.50 14.25
C HIS A 53 0.38 -19.82 13.48
N SER A 54 0.90 -19.75 12.25
CA SER A 54 1.17 -20.95 11.49
C SER A 54 2.31 -21.68 12.19
N PRO A 55 2.15 -22.96 12.60
CA PRO A 55 3.26 -23.74 13.07
C PRO A 55 4.25 -23.93 11.92
N ALA A 56 5.54 -23.76 12.19
CA ALA A 56 6.60 -24.10 11.26
C ALA A 56 6.40 -25.55 10.74
N PRO A 57 6.52 -25.82 9.43
CA PRO A 57 6.45 -27.18 8.92
C PRO A 57 7.64 -27.99 9.46
N PRO A 58 7.43 -29.24 9.94
CA PRO A 58 8.53 -30.08 10.38
C PRO A 58 9.36 -30.55 9.18
N THR A 59 10.67 -30.46 9.32
CA THR A 59 11.65 -30.99 8.37
C THR A 59 11.72 -32.52 8.48
N HIS A 60 11.06 -33.24 7.58
CA HIS A 60 11.32 -34.66 7.37
C HIS A 60 11.42 -35.00 5.87
N GLY A 61 12.46 -35.78 5.57
CA GLY A 61 12.97 -36.06 4.24
C GLY A 61 11.98 -36.74 3.30
N TYR A 62 12.14 -36.41 2.02
CA TYR A 62 11.38 -36.92 0.89
C TYR A 62 11.85 -38.33 0.55
N GLU A 63 11.10 -39.34 0.97
CA GLU A 63 11.09 -40.66 0.34
C GLU A 63 9.90 -40.76 -0.62
N ASN A 64 10.20 -41.23 -1.83
CA ASN A 64 9.28 -41.45 -2.94
C ASN A 64 8.16 -42.42 -2.56
N ASN A 65 6.90 -42.10 -2.89
CA ASN A 65 5.88 -43.07 -3.32
C ASN A 65 4.63 -42.36 -3.88
N ALA A 66 4.37 -42.51 -5.18
CA ALA A 66 3.14 -42.09 -5.84
C ALA A 66 2.10 -43.24 -5.85
N PRO A 67 0.79 -42.97 -5.63
CA PRO A 67 -0.29 -43.92 -5.94
C PRO A 67 -1.05 -43.58 -7.25
N PRO A 68 -1.89 -44.51 -7.75
CA PRO A 68 -1.93 -44.81 -9.17
C PRO A 68 -3.06 -44.17 -9.99
N ASN A 69 -2.74 -44.09 -11.27
CA ASN A 69 -3.53 -43.84 -12.47
C ASN A 69 -4.89 -44.58 -12.49
N GLN A 70 -5.99 -43.84 -12.75
CA GLN A 70 -7.21 -44.39 -13.32
C GLN A 70 -7.57 -43.65 -14.61
N ASN A 71 -7.51 -44.41 -15.70
CA ASN A 71 -7.86 -44.04 -17.05
C ASN A 71 -9.34 -44.42 -17.31
N PRO A 72 -10.11 -43.57 -18.01
CA PRO A 72 -11.10 -44.13 -18.92
C PRO A 72 -11.10 -43.41 -20.28
N LEU A 73 -10.49 -44.07 -21.27
CA LEU A 73 -10.82 -43.89 -22.68
C LEU A 73 -12.09 -44.70 -23.00
N ASN A 74 -13.22 -44.03 -23.25
CA ASN A 74 -14.21 -44.53 -24.21
C ASN A 74 -15.23 -43.46 -24.65
N ARG A 75 -14.98 -42.79 -25.79
CA ARG A 75 -16.05 -42.37 -26.72
C ARG A 75 -15.48 -41.97 -28.09
N GLN A 76 -16.01 -42.58 -29.15
CA GLN A 76 -15.74 -42.28 -30.56
C GLN A 76 -16.39 -40.95 -31.02
N PRO A 77 -15.98 -40.39 -32.18
CA PRO A 77 -16.03 -38.95 -32.45
C PRO A 77 -17.29 -38.49 -33.21
N THR A 78 -17.85 -37.35 -32.82
CA THR A 78 -18.73 -36.53 -33.66
C THR A 78 -17.96 -35.35 -34.22
N ARG A 79 -17.86 -35.30 -35.56
CA ARG A 79 -17.32 -34.17 -36.35
C ARG A 79 -18.10 -32.88 -36.05
N GLN A 80 -17.40 -31.85 -35.56
CA GLN A 80 -17.72 -30.46 -35.88
C GLN A 80 -16.41 -29.71 -36.17
N GLN A 81 -16.34 -29.04 -37.32
CA GLN A 81 -15.19 -28.27 -37.78
C GLN A 81 -15.07 -26.98 -36.97
N GLY A 82 -14.06 -26.89 -36.11
CA GLY A 82 -13.61 -25.65 -35.49
C GLY A 82 -12.53 -24.97 -36.33
N THR A 83 -12.73 -23.69 -36.64
CA THR A 83 -11.69 -22.77 -37.10
C THR A 83 -10.78 -22.42 -35.92
N GLY A 84 -9.59 -23.02 -35.84
CA GLY A 84 -8.61 -22.68 -34.79
C GLY A 84 -7.27 -23.43 -34.88
N PHE A 85 -6.17 -22.68 -34.79
CA PHE A 85 -4.76 -23.08 -34.54
C PHE A 85 -4.08 -24.18 -35.39
N ALA A 86 -4.79 -24.92 -36.24
CA ALA A 86 -4.22 -25.96 -37.10
C ALA A 86 -3.48 -25.41 -38.33
N ALA A 87 -3.67 -24.14 -38.69
CA ALA A 87 -3.12 -23.52 -39.90
C ALA A 87 -1.70 -22.93 -39.76
N TRP A 88 -1.02 -23.12 -38.63
CA TRP A 88 0.34 -22.61 -38.44
C TRP A 88 1.41 -23.59 -38.86
N SER A 89 2.32 -23.13 -39.73
CA SER A 89 3.49 -23.88 -40.16
C SER A 89 4.40 -24.20 -38.98
N ARG A 90 5.14 -25.33 -39.05
CA ARG A 90 6.05 -25.79 -37.99
C ARG A 90 7.05 -24.72 -37.54
N LYS A 91 7.45 -23.83 -38.45
CA LYS A 91 8.35 -22.68 -38.15
C LYS A 91 7.69 -21.69 -37.18
N LYS A 92 6.42 -21.31 -37.36
CA LYS A 92 5.70 -20.39 -36.45
C LYS A 92 5.44 -20.99 -35.06
N LYS A 93 5.21 -22.30 -34.97
CA LYS A 93 5.01 -22.99 -33.67
C LYS A 93 6.31 -23.04 -32.85
N LEU A 94 7.45 -23.29 -33.49
CA LEU A 94 8.77 -23.31 -32.83
C LEU A 94 9.19 -21.92 -32.33
N THR A 95 8.88 -20.84 -33.07
CA THR A 95 9.21 -19.47 -32.64
C THR A 95 8.41 -19.02 -31.41
N VAL A 96 7.12 -19.38 -31.32
CA VAL A 96 6.27 -19.01 -30.18
C VAL A 96 6.55 -19.86 -28.94
N ILE A 97 6.83 -21.16 -29.09
CA ILE A 97 7.21 -22.03 -27.97
C ILE A 97 8.64 -21.69 -27.48
N GLY A 98 9.57 -21.38 -28.39
CA GLY A 98 10.91 -20.92 -28.03
C GLY A 98 10.90 -19.55 -27.33
N GLY A 99 10.02 -18.64 -27.76
CA GLY A 99 9.82 -17.34 -27.10
C GLY A 99 9.20 -17.45 -25.70
N ALA A 100 8.24 -18.37 -25.51
CA ALA A 100 7.63 -18.61 -24.19
C ALA A 100 8.62 -19.25 -23.20
N ILE A 101 9.47 -20.18 -23.64
CA ILE A 101 10.50 -20.78 -22.79
C ILE A 101 11.60 -19.75 -22.43
N ALA A 102 11.99 -18.87 -23.36
CA ALA A 102 12.91 -17.78 -23.06
C ALA A 102 12.33 -16.77 -22.06
N ALA A 103 11.03 -16.46 -22.14
CA ALA A 103 10.36 -15.57 -21.19
C ALA A 103 10.24 -16.17 -19.78
N VAL A 104 9.97 -17.48 -19.64
CA VAL A 104 9.94 -18.15 -18.33
C VAL A 104 11.34 -18.27 -17.72
N VAL A 105 12.38 -18.51 -18.53
CA VAL A 105 13.77 -18.53 -18.04
C VAL A 105 14.23 -17.13 -17.62
N ILE A 106 13.81 -16.07 -18.31
CA ILE A 106 14.07 -14.68 -17.89
C ILE A 106 13.32 -14.33 -16.60
N LEU A 107 12.06 -14.78 -16.43
CA LEU A 107 11.32 -14.62 -15.16
C LEU A 107 11.95 -15.40 -13.99
N ALA A 108 12.50 -16.59 -14.24
CA ALA A 108 13.23 -17.36 -13.24
C ALA A 108 14.61 -16.75 -12.91
N ILE A 109 15.24 -16.04 -13.85
CA ILE A 109 16.47 -15.27 -13.65
C ILE A 109 16.17 -13.95 -12.90
N VAL A 110 15.03 -13.30 -13.15
CA VAL A 110 14.57 -12.10 -12.41
C VAL A 110 14.14 -12.45 -10.97
N LEU A 111 13.62 -13.66 -10.74
CA LEU A 111 13.33 -14.17 -9.40
C LEU A 111 14.53 -14.89 -8.73
N GLY A 112 15.65 -15.07 -9.43
CA GLY A 112 16.71 -16.00 -9.03
C GLY A 112 18.17 -15.57 -9.25
N VAL A 113 18.46 -14.36 -9.75
CA VAL A 113 19.84 -13.84 -9.77
C VAL A 113 20.08 -12.95 -8.56
N ALA A 114 20.58 -13.61 -7.52
CA ALA A 114 21.38 -12.97 -6.49
C ALA A 114 22.56 -12.25 -7.16
N ILE A 115 22.58 -10.92 -7.11
CA ILE A 115 23.81 -10.16 -7.26
C ILE A 115 24.51 -10.22 -5.90
N PRO A 116 25.72 -10.80 -5.78
CA PRO A 116 26.45 -10.79 -4.52
C PRO A 116 27.09 -9.42 -4.38
N LEU A 117 26.46 -8.54 -3.60
CA LEU A 117 27.08 -7.31 -3.11
C LEU A 117 27.26 -7.44 -1.60
N SER A 118 28.50 -7.71 -1.22
CA SER A 118 29.13 -7.57 0.10
C SER A 118 28.19 -7.65 1.31
N GLN A 119 27.99 -8.87 1.83
CA GLN A 119 27.63 -9.04 3.23
C GLN A 119 28.80 -8.57 4.11
N GLN A 120 28.70 -7.36 4.65
CA GLN A 120 29.32 -7.02 5.92
C GLN A 120 28.25 -7.04 7.01
N GLY A 121 28.15 -8.18 7.72
CA GLY A 121 27.88 -8.21 9.16
C GLY A 121 26.51 -7.80 9.70
N GLY A 122 25.41 -7.86 8.94
CA GLY A 122 24.06 -7.74 9.49
C GLY A 122 23.49 -9.11 9.87
N GLY A 123 22.95 -9.29 11.07
CA GLY A 123 22.18 -10.49 11.44
C GLY A 123 20.97 -10.72 10.52
N SER A 124 20.19 -11.78 10.72
CA SER A 124 18.95 -11.98 9.94
C SER A 124 17.96 -10.83 10.19
N TYR A 125 17.39 -10.23 9.13
CA TYR A 125 16.23 -9.35 9.24
C TYR A 125 14.99 -10.22 9.21
N ASP A 126 14.14 -10.12 10.22
CA ASP A 126 12.86 -10.81 10.21
C ASP A 126 11.88 -10.00 9.35
N LEU A 127 11.68 -10.45 8.11
CA LEU A 127 10.80 -9.79 7.16
C LEU A 127 9.40 -10.38 7.30
N GLU A 128 8.45 -9.57 7.77
CA GLU A 128 7.07 -9.96 8.05
C GLU A 128 6.12 -9.39 7.00
N LEU A 129 6.12 -9.96 5.79
CA LEU A 129 5.22 -9.50 4.74
C LEU A 129 3.78 -10.00 4.97
N ALA A 130 2.88 -9.09 5.30
CA ALA A 130 1.44 -9.37 5.31
C ALA A 130 0.96 -9.76 3.90
N THR A 131 0.03 -10.70 3.82
CA THR A 131 -0.50 -11.28 2.56
C THR A 131 -1.95 -10.88 2.28
N ALA A 132 -2.48 -9.93 3.03
CA ALA A 132 -3.85 -9.45 2.86
C ALA A 132 -4.06 -8.89 1.44
N GLN A 133 -5.22 -9.19 0.87
CA GLN A 133 -5.64 -8.74 -0.45
C GLN A 133 -6.97 -8.00 -0.41
N VAL A 134 -7.16 -7.07 -1.34
CA VAL A 134 -8.46 -6.45 -1.57
C VAL A 134 -9.40 -7.48 -2.19
N THR A 135 -10.58 -7.60 -1.61
CA THR A 135 -11.66 -8.52 -2.00
C THR A 135 -12.99 -7.79 -2.26
N ASN A 136 -13.11 -6.54 -1.83
CA ASN A 136 -14.31 -5.74 -2.05
C ASN A 136 -14.38 -5.27 -3.51
N GLN A 137 -15.44 -5.69 -4.21
CA GLN A 137 -15.66 -5.39 -5.62
C GLN A 137 -15.76 -3.89 -5.91
N THR A 138 -16.36 -3.11 -5.00
CA THR A 138 -16.45 -1.65 -5.13
C THR A 138 -15.07 -1.01 -5.21
N SER A 139 -14.06 -1.56 -4.53
CA SER A 139 -12.69 -1.05 -4.62
C SER A 139 -12.10 -1.20 -6.02
N PHE A 140 -12.40 -2.29 -6.73
CA PHE A 140 -11.97 -2.48 -8.11
C PHE A 140 -12.70 -1.54 -9.07
N GLU A 141 -14.00 -1.32 -8.84
CA GLU A 141 -14.82 -0.43 -9.67
C GLU A 141 -14.47 1.06 -9.48
N ALA A 142 -14.15 1.45 -8.24
CA ALA A 142 -13.79 2.82 -7.88
C ALA A 142 -12.28 3.13 -8.02
N GLY A 143 -11.48 2.17 -8.51
CA GLY A 143 -10.04 2.32 -8.77
C GLY A 143 -9.12 2.17 -7.56
N GLY A 144 -9.63 1.90 -6.36
CA GLY A 144 -8.79 1.60 -5.19
C GLY A 144 -8.01 0.29 -5.31
N ALA A 145 -8.47 -0.64 -6.15
CA ALA A 145 -7.85 -1.93 -6.40
C ALA A 145 -7.76 -2.28 -7.88
N THR A 146 -6.80 -3.12 -8.24
CA THR A 146 -6.55 -3.56 -9.62
C THR A 146 -5.97 -4.96 -9.68
N THR A 147 -6.25 -5.67 -10.77
CA THR A 147 -5.62 -6.97 -11.11
C THR A 147 -4.58 -6.84 -12.21
N ALA A 148 -4.36 -5.63 -12.74
CA ALA A 148 -3.32 -5.37 -13.71
C ALA A 148 -1.95 -5.57 -13.06
N ASP A 149 -0.99 -6.10 -13.81
CA ASP A 149 0.38 -6.24 -13.34
C ASP A 149 1.04 -4.86 -13.23
N PRO A 150 1.36 -4.37 -12.02
CA PRO A 150 1.87 -3.01 -11.85
C PRO A 150 3.23 -2.84 -12.54
N TRP A 151 4.03 -3.90 -12.68
CA TRP A 151 5.36 -3.84 -13.30
C TRP A 151 5.32 -3.51 -14.79
N THR A 152 4.24 -3.89 -15.46
CA THR A 152 4.09 -3.68 -16.90
C THR A 152 3.03 -2.64 -17.23
N ASN A 153 2.08 -2.38 -16.34
CA ASN A 153 1.03 -1.39 -16.50
C ASN A 153 1.32 -0.09 -15.74
N VAL A 154 2.37 0.64 -16.16
CA VAL A 154 2.78 1.90 -15.51
C VAL A 154 2.22 3.16 -16.19
N GLU A 155 1.58 3.00 -17.35
CA GLU A 155 0.95 4.06 -18.16
C GLU A 155 -0.58 4.07 -17.93
N ASP A 156 -1.03 3.66 -16.75
CA ASP A 156 -2.39 3.25 -16.39
C ASP A 156 -3.37 4.41 -16.09
N GLY A 157 -3.14 5.58 -16.68
CA GLY A 157 -3.90 6.81 -16.44
C GLY A 157 -3.89 7.78 -17.62
N ILE A 158 -4.30 9.03 -17.39
CA ILE A 158 -4.49 10.04 -18.44
C ILE A 158 -3.21 10.80 -18.85
N GLY A 159 -2.04 10.29 -18.51
CA GLY A 159 -0.76 11.01 -18.63
C GLY A 159 -0.43 11.78 -17.37
N ALA A 160 0.31 12.90 -17.48
CA ALA A 160 0.93 13.58 -16.34
C ALA A 160 0.03 14.51 -15.52
N GLY A 161 -1.17 14.83 -16.01
CA GLY A 161 -2.06 15.79 -15.36
C GLY A 161 -1.49 17.21 -15.33
N GLU A 162 -1.96 18.01 -14.38
CA GLU A 162 -1.53 19.40 -14.18
C GLU A 162 -1.11 19.62 -12.73
N ASP A 163 0.04 20.27 -12.52
CA ASP A 163 0.47 20.70 -11.17
C ASP A 163 -0.42 21.85 -10.70
N SER A 164 -1.56 21.48 -10.14
CA SER A 164 -2.60 22.37 -9.65
C SER A 164 -3.22 21.77 -8.39
N TYR A 165 -3.90 22.61 -7.61
CA TYR A 165 -4.62 22.17 -6.42
C TYR A 165 -6.09 22.58 -6.49
N THR A 166 -6.97 21.60 -6.29
CA THR A 166 -8.42 21.74 -6.12
C THR A 166 -8.79 21.29 -4.72
N TYR A 167 -9.41 22.14 -3.92
CA TYR A 167 -9.92 21.69 -2.62
C TYR A 167 -11.19 20.86 -2.82
N TYR A 168 -11.10 19.56 -2.53
CA TYR A 168 -12.23 18.63 -2.56
C TYR A 168 -12.79 18.45 -1.14
N SER A 169 -14.11 18.45 -1.00
CA SER A 169 -14.78 18.29 0.29
C SER A 169 -16.15 17.62 0.13
N GLY A 170 -16.75 17.19 1.24
CA GLY A 170 -17.99 16.42 1.23
C GLY A 170 -17.73 14.92 1.08
N ASP A 171 -18.74 14.20 0.58
CA ASP A 171 -18.65 12.76 0.38
C ASP A 171 -17.82 12.38 -0.87
N THR A 172 -17.57 11.07 -1.06
CA THR A 172 -16.75 10.54 -2.15
C THR A 172 -17.19 10.95 -3.56
N SER A 173 -18.45 11.36 -3.77
CA SER A 173 -18.93 11.76 -5.10
C SER A 173 -18.38 13.11 -5.57
N ASN A 174 -17.85 13.92 -4.64
CA ASN A 174 -17.21 15.20 -4.95
C ASN A 174 -15.73 15.05 -5.34
N PHE A 175 -15.16 13.85 -5.24
CA PHE A 175 -13.76 13.58 -5.55
C PHE A 175 -13.61 12.99 -6.95
N PRO A 176 -12.46 13.18 -7.62
CA PRO A 176 -12.28 12.76 -9.01
C PRO A 176 -12.30 11.23 -9.16
N SER A 177 -13.04 10.71 -10.14
CA SER A 177 -13.02 9.28 -10.45
C SER A 177 -11.65 8.81 -10.95
N SER A 178 -11.40 7.50 -10.89
CA SER A 178 -10.14 6.90 -11.36
C SER A 178 -9.81 7.16 -12.82
N GLU A 179 -10.82 7.46 -13.64
CA GLU A 179 -10.65 7.89 -15.04
C GLU A 179 -9.93 9.24 -15.18
N LYS A 180 -9.81 10.02 -14.10
CA LYS A 180 -9.08 11.29 -14.07
C LYS A 180 -7.68 11.17 -13.51
N TRP A 181 -7.30 9.99 -13.02
CA TRP A 181 -6.01 9.83 -12.39
C TRP A 181 -4.88 9.77 -13.41
N ILE A 182 -3.75 10.32 -13.02
CA ILE A 182 -2.52 10.29 -13.81
C ILE A 182 -1.94 8.88 -13.83
N SER A 183 -1.03 8.62 -14.77
CA SER A 183 -0.32 7.34 -14.80
C SER A 183 0.62 7.20 -13.61
N PHE A 184 0.89 5.98 -13.13
CA PHE A 184 1.89 5.78 -12.09
C PHE A 184 3.28 6.28 -12.49
N LYS A 185 3.68 6.06 -13.74
CA LYS A 185 4.95 6.56 -14.27
C LYS A 185 5.06 8.07 -14.15
N ASP A 186 4.02 8.80 -14.55
CA ASP A 186 4.03 10.25 -14.47
C ASP A 186 3.98 10.73 -13.01
N MET A 187 3.19 10.08 -12.16
CA MET A 187 3.11 10.38 -10.73
C MET A 187 4.47 10.20 -10.04
N TRP A 188 5.16 9.10 -10.34
CA TRP A 188 6.49 8.81 -9.83
C TRP A 188 7.51 9.84 -10.34
N SER A 189 7.56 10.08 -11.65
CA SER A 189 8.55 10.98 -12.25
C SER A 189 8.38 12.43 -11.80
N GLY A 190 7.13 12.90 -11.67
CA GLY A 190 6.82 14.23 -11.16
C GLY A 190 7.26 14.44 -9.72
N ASN A 191 7.15 13.40 -8.87
CA ASN A 191 7.50 13.48 -7.45
C ASN A 191 8.93 13.03 -7.11
N TYR A 192 9.66 12.45 -8.05
CA TYR A 192 10.97 11.81 -7.79
C TYR A 192 11.95 12.73 -7.06
N TYR A 193 12.12 13.97 -7.51
CA TYR A 193 13.07 14.90 -6.88
C TYR A 193 12.58 15.44 -5.53
N ASN A 194 11.27 15.58 -5.36
CA ASN A 194 10.68 15.94 -4.07
C ASN A 194 10.93 14.83 -3.04
N MET A 195 10.72 13.57 -3.43
CA MET A 195 11.03 12.41 -2.58
C MET A 195 12.52 12.23 -2.33
N LEU A 196 13.38 12.43 -3.33
CA LEU A 196 14.84 12.37 -3.15
C LEU A 196 15.32 13.42 -2.14
N GLY A 197 14.70 14.61 -2.16
CA GLY A 197 14.99 15.70 -1.23
C GLY A 197 14.25 15.63 0.10
N SER A 198 13.23 14.79 0.26
CA SER A 198 12.19 14.95 1.29
C SER A 198 12.74 14.93 2.72
N CYS A 199 13.63 13.98 3.04
CA CYS A 199 14.22 13.92 4.37
C CYS A 199 14.94 15.22 4.77
N LYS A 200 15.61 15.89 3.81
CA LYS A 200 16.24 17.18 4.08
C LYS A 200 15.19 18.28 4.33
N HIS A 201 14.13 18.32 3.53
CA HIS A 201 13.04 19.29 3.69
C HIS A 201 12.32 19.12 5.02
N LEU A 202 12.19 17.88 5.50
CA LEU A 202 11.66 17.53 6.80
C LEU A 202 12.69 17.68 7.95
N GLY A 203 13.86 18.27 7.72
CA GLY A 203 14.84 18.56 8.77
C GLY A 203 15.74 17.39 9.20
N TYR A 204 15.65 16.23 8.56
CA TYR A 204 16.54 15.10 8.83
C TYR A 204 17.93 15.34 8.23
N LYS A 205 18.96 14.99 9.00
CA LYS A 205 20.37 15.13 8.57
C LYS A 205 20.73 14.18 7.43
N ARG A 206 20.04 13.03 7.36
CA ARG A 206 20.26 11.99 6.35
C ARG A 206 19.31 12.23 5.19
N LYS A 207 19.81 12.02 3.98
CA LYS A 207 19.04 12.20 2.74
C LYS A 207 18.60 10.85 2.20
N ASN A 208 17.58 10.87 1.37
CA ASN A 208 17.35 9.76 0.47
C ASN A 208 18.49 9.69 -0.56
N THR A 209 18.72 8.49 -1.09
CA THR A 209 19.68 8.22 -2.16
C THR A 209 18.92 7.71 -3.38
N PRO A 210 19.50 7.74 -4.59
CA PRO A 210 18.88 7.09 -5.75
C PRO A 210 18.53 5.61 -5.51
N GLN A 211 19.37 4.87 -4.77
CA GLN A 211 19.06 3.49 -4.40
C GLN A 211 17.78 3.38 -3.55
N PHE A 212 17.55 4.31 -2.62
CA PHE A 212 16.30 4.31 -1.86
C PHE A 212 15.09 4.59 -2.75
N MET A 213 15.25 5.41 -3.78
CA MET A 213 14.19 5.64 -4.75
C MET A 213 13.85 4.36 -5.51
N ASP A 214 14.87 3.62 -5.97
CA ASP A 214 14.68 2.33 -6.64
C ASP A 214 14.04 1.28 -5.72
N ASP A 215 14.44 1.26 -4.45
CA ASP A 215 13.90 0.37 -3.42
C ASP A 215 12.43 0.70 -3.11
N ILE A 216 12.07 1.99 -2.98
CA ILE A 216 10.68 2.43 -2.77
C ILE A 216 9.82 2.08 -3.99
N TYR A 217 10.30 2.36 -5.21
CA TYR A 217 9.59 2.01 -6.44
C TYR A 217 9.29 0.51 -6.45
N SER A 218 10.32 -0.31 -6.25
CA SER A 218 10.20 -1.76 -6.26
C SER A 218 9.26 -2.27 -5.16
N ALA A 219 9.30 -1.66 -3.97
CA ALA A 219 8.41 -2.01 -2.87
C ALA A 219 6.95 -1.68 -3.20
N ILE A 220 6.66 -0.52 -3.80
CA ILE A 220 5.31 -0.16 -4.24
C ILE A 220 4.77 -1.18 -5.25
N GLN A 221 5.55 -1.50 -6.28
CA GLN A 221 5.15 -2.44 -7.32
C GLN A 221 4.95 -3.85 -6.76
N ASN A 222 5.86 -4.30 -5.89
CA ASN A 222 5.74 -5.57 -5.19
C ASN A 222 4.46 -5.64 -4.35
N ARG A 223 4.21 -4.60 -3.55
CA ARG A 223 3.07 -4.58 -2.64
C ARG A 223 1.74 -4.38 -3.36
N SER A 224 1.70 -3.62 -4.44
CA SER A 224 0.53 -3.51 -5.31
C SER A 224 0.18 -4.88 -5.91
N ALA A 225 1.14 -5.59 -6.48
CA ALA A 225 0.91 -6.92 -7.05
C ALA A 225 0.43 -7.94 -6.00
N ALA A 226 1.00 -7.90 -4.79
CA ALA A 226 0.66 -8.85 -3.73
C ALA A 226 -0.71 -8.58 -3.09
N SER A 227 -1.10 -7.30 -2.96
CA SER A 227 -2.29 -6.87 -2.21
C SER A 227 -3.49 -6.50 -3.08
N LEU A 228 -3.29 -6.33 -4.38
CA LEU A 228 -4.25 -5.81 -5.35
C LEU A 228 -4.62 -4.34 -5.13
N VAL A 229 -3.92 -3.61 -4.26
CA VAL A 229 -4.10 -2.15 -4.11
C VAL A 229 -3.48 -1.45 -5.32
N ASP A 230 -4.16 -0.45 -5.88
CA ASP A 230 -3.62 0.37 -6.97
C ASP A 230 -2.32 1.07 -6.54
N HIS A 231 -1.25 0.88 -7.32
CA HIS A 231 0.07 1.41 -6.98
C HIS A 231 0.14 2.94 -6.88
N ARG A 232 -0.73 3.68 -7.57
CA ARG A 232 -0.84 5.14 -7.44
C ARG A 232 -1.38 5.51 -6.07
N PHE A 233 -2.29 4.71 -5.51
CA PHE A 233 -2.79 4.93 -4.16
C PHE A 233 -1.72 4.67 -3.10
N ILE A 234 -0.91 3.63 -3.26
CA ILE A 234 0.24 3.37 -2.37
C ILE A 234 1.21 4.56 -2.42
N LEU A 235 1.55 5.06 -3.62
CA LEU A 235 2.43 6.22 -3.78
C LEU A 235 1.82 7.50 -3.20
N ALA A 236 0.53 7.76 -3.44
CA ALA A 236 -0.19 8.90 -2.88
C ALA A 236 -0.09 8.93 -1.34
N THR A 237 -0.25 7.75 -0.73
CA THR A 237 -0.16 7.57 0.72
C THR A 237 1.27 7.80 1.21
N ILE A 238 2.30 7.26 0.56
CA ILE A 238 3.71 7.54 0.92
C ILE A 238 4.02 9.03 0.84
N LEU A 239 3.52 9.72 -0.19
CA LEU A 239 3.72 11.16 -0.36
C LEU A 239 2.99 11.97 0.72
N GLN A 240 1.80 11.52 1.15
CA GLN A 240 1.04 12.15 2.23
C GLN A 240 1.69 11.95 3.60
N GLU A 241 2.16 10.74 3.88
CA GLU A 241 2.63 10.36 5.23
C GLU A 241 4.07 10.81 5.51
N SER A 242 4.95 10.79 4.50
CA SER A 242 6.38 11.02 4.71
C SER A 242 7.06 11.84 3.62
N HIS A 243 6.33 12.26 2.59
CA HIS A 243 6.90 12.78 1.35
C HIS A 243 7.94 11.81 0.74
N GLY A 244 7.86 10.51 1.04
CA GLY A 244 8.85 9.50 0.65
C GLY A 244 10.14 9.47 1.47
N CYS A 245 10.22 10.13 2.63
CA CYS A 245 11.43 10.12 3.43
C CYS A 245 11.65 8.78 4.14
N VAL A 246 12.70 8.04 3.75
CA VAL A 246 13.05 6.74 4.35
C VAL A 246 13.50 6.87 5.81
N TRP A 247 14.07 8.02 6.17
CA TRP A 247 14.56 8.30 7.51
C TRP A 247 13.50 8.86 8.46
N VAL A 248 12.26 8.99 7.99
CA VAL A 248 11.19 9.55 8.80
C VAL A 248 11.06 8.75 10.11
N GLY A 249 10.88 9.49 11.20
CA GLY A 249 10.64 8.91 12.51
C GLY A 249 9.24 8.32 12.62
N GLU A 250 8.67 8.41 13.81
CA GLU A 250 7.29 8.00 14.06
C GLU A 250 6.48 9.20 14.54
N THR A 251 5.19 9.16 14.24
CA THR A 251 4.19 9.94 14.95
C THR A 251 3.60 9.09 16.07
N THR A 252 3.01 9.75 17.07
CA THR A 252 2.26 9.07 18.13
C THR A 252 0.83 9.56 18.08
N SER A 253 -0.13 8.64 17.97
CA SER A 253 -1.55 8.97 18.01
C SER A 253 -1.94 9.51 19.39
N ILE A 254 -3.12 10.13 19.49
CA ILE A 254 -3.69 10.54 20.79
C ILE A 254 -3.92 9.34 21.74
N SER A 255 -4.11 8.14 21.20
CA SER A 255 -4.21 6.87 21.93
C SER A 255 -2.84 6.23 22.24
N GLY A 256 -1.73 6.91 21.93
CA GLY A 256 -0.38 6.43 22.26
C GLY A 256 0.17 5.35 21.31
N VAL A 257 -0.44 5.14 20.16
CA VAL A 257 0.06 4.22 19.12
C VAL A 257 1.20 4.89 18.37
N ASN A 258 2.30 4.16 18.17
CA ASN A 258 3.41 4.63 17.37
C ASN A 258 3.23 4.26 15.90
N ASN A 259 3.48 5.21 15.03
CA ASN A 259 3.20 5.14 13.60
C ASN A 259 4.47 5.43 12.79
N PRO A 260 5.40 4.46 12.65
CA PRO A 260 6.67 4.71 11.99
C PRO A 260 6.65 4.53 10.46
N GLY A 261 7.75 4.97 9.85
CA GLY A 261 8.14 4.56 8.50
C GLY A 261 7.45 5.33 7.38
N LEU A 262 7.69 4.89 6.15
CA LEU A 262 7.29 5.61 4.92
C LEU A 262 5.80 5.91 4.82
N MET A 263 4.96 5.05 5.41
CA MET A 263 3.51 5.17 5.39
C MET A 263 2.93 5.43 6.80
N GLN A 264 3.77 5.77 7.79
CA GLN A 264 3.37 6.04 9.19
C GLN A 264 2.37 4.99 9.72
N SER A 265 2.72 3.72 9.54
CA SER A 265 1.79 2.59 9.73
C SER A 265 1.61 2.25 11.20
N HIS A 266 0.39 1.90 11.61
CA HIS A 266 0.06 1.52 12.99
C HIS A 266 0.99 0.42 13.52
N ASN A 267 1.81 0.73 14.53
CA ASN A 267 2.83 -0.16 15.11
C ASN A 267 3.69 -0.88 14.05
N GLY A 268 3.99 -0.19 12.94
CA GLY A 268 4.80 -0.72 11.86
C GLY A 268 6.30 -0.72 12.15
N HIS A 269 7.06 -0.93 11.09
CA HIS A 269 8.51 -0.97 11.11
C HIS A 269 9.14 0.38 10.75
N LYS A 270 10.37 0.57 11.23
CA LYS A 270 11.25 1.70 10.86
C LYS A 270 12.30 1.23 9.88
N TYR A 271 12.91 2.17 9.19
CA TYR A 271 14.07 1.89 8.36
C TYR A 271 15.25 1.31 9.17
N SER A 272 15.91 0.28 8.63
CA SER A 272 17.10 -0.35 9.18
C SER A 272 18.28 -0.22 8.22
N ALA A 273 19.35 0.45 8.66
CA ALA A 273 20.53 0.65 7.81
C ALA A 273 21.28 -0.64 7.48
N SER A 274 21.26 -1.64 8.37
CA SER A 274 21.84 -2.97 8.10
C SER A 274 21.01 -3.81 7.13
N HIS A 275 19.76 -3.40 6.87
CA HIS A 275 18.75 -4.15 6.12
C HIS A 275 17.94 -3.20 5.26
N SER A 276 18.64 -2.37 4.49
CA SER A 276 18.09 -1.20 3.81
C SER A 276 16.87 -1.54 2.92
N ASN A 277 17.08 -2.33 1.88
CA ASN A 277 16.03 -2.71 0.94
C ASN A 277 14.87 -3.47 1.62
N SER A 278 15.18 -4.45 2.49
CA SER A 278 14.15 -5.26 3.14
C SER A 278 13.32 -4.45 4.14
N SER A 279 13.91 -3.50 4.85
CA SER A 279 13.16 -2.61 5.75
C SER A 279 12.31 -1.59 4.99
N ILE A 280 12.75 -1.12 3.82
CA ILE A 280 11.90 -0.30 2.93
C ILE A 280 10.69 -1.12 2.44
N LEU A 281 10.91 -2.36 2.00
CA LEU A 281 9.83 -3.26 1.62
C LEU A 281 8.86 -3.51 2.78
N GLN A 282 9.38 -3.71 3.99
CA GLN A 282 8.56 -3.90 5.19
C GLN A 282 7.70 -2.66 5.49
N MET A 283 8.28 -1.45 5.47
CA MET A 283 7.52 -0.21 5.71
C MET A 283 6.36 -0.02 4.73
N VAL A 284 6.57 -0.34 3.45
CA VAL A 284 5.50 -0.26 2.44
C VAL A 284 4.48 -1.39 2.64
N SER A 285 4.94 -2.59 3.04
CA SER A 285 4.06 -3.71 3.37
C SER A 285 3.12 -3.37 4.53
N ASP A 286 3.64 -2.78 5.61
CA ASP A 286 2.88 -2.42 6.81
C ASP A 286 1.77 -1.43 6.50
N GLY A 287 2.06 -0.38 5.71
CA GLY A 287 1.03 0.59 5.31
C GLY A 287 0.04 0.03 4.29
N THR A 288 0.50 -0.82 3.37
CA THR A 288 -0.39 -1.35 2.33
C THR A 288 -1.33 -2.42 2.87
N ALA A 289 -0.79 -3.42 3.58
CA ALA A 289 -1.50 -4.64 3.98
C ALA A 289 -1.78 -4.72 5.49
N GLY A 290 -1.39 -3.72 6.26
CA GLY A 290 -1.54 -3.69 7.71
C GLY A 290 -0.41 -4.41 8.44
N THR A 291 -0.41 -4.29 9.76
CA THR A 291 0.54 -4.94 10.66
C THR A 291 -0.12 -6.08 11.43
N ALA A 292 0.65 -7.13 11.74
CA ALA A 292 0.13 -8.33 12.38
C ALA A 292 0.11 -8.21 13.92
N GLY A 293 -0.63 -9.14 14.56
CA GLY A 293 -0.64 -9.33 16.01
C GLY A 293 -1.66 -8.47 16.77
N ASP A 294 -1.74 -8.66 18.08
CA ASP A 294 -2.76 -8.04 18.95
C ASP A 294 -2.66 -6.50 19.04
N LYS A 295 -1.50 -5.97 18.63
CA LYS A 295 -1.20 -4.53 18.55
C LYS A 295 -1.08 -4.06 17.10
N GLY A 296 -1.34 -4.92 16.12
CA GLY A 296 -1.33 -4.54 14.72
C GLY A 296 -2.51 -3.62 14.39
N GLY A 297 -2.44 -2.99 13.22
CA GLY A 297 -3.49 -2.11 12.71
C GLY A 297 -3.71 -2.23 11.22
N ASP A 298 -4.81 -1.64 10.80
CA ASP A 298 -5.32 -1.68 9.43
C ASP A 298 -4.40 -0.90 8.47
N GLY A 299 -4.13 -1.48 7.31
CA GLY A 299 -3.51 -0.81 6.16
C GLY A 299 -4.54 -0.44 5.10
N LEU A 300 -4.07 -0.08 3.90
CA LEU A 300 -4.93 0.24 2.77
C LEU A 300 -5.88 -0.91 2.38
N VAL A 301 -5.41 -2.16 2.45
CA VAL A 301 -6.24 -3.34 2.13
C VAL A 301 -7.48 -3.43 3.02
N GLN A 302 -7.30 -3.29 4.34
CA GLN A 302 -8.40 -3.40 5.28
C GLN A 302 -9.39 -2.26 5.10
N ASN A 303 -8.88 -1.04 4.89
CA ASN A 303 -9.71 0.13 4.63
C ASN A 303 -10.50 0.03 3.31
N LEU A 304 -9.88 -0.48 2.23
CA LEU A 304 -10.57 -0.73 0.96
C LEU A 304 -11.62 -1.84 1.10
N ASN A 305 -11.29 -2.92 1.81
CA ASN A 305 -12.24 -4.00 2.06
C ASN A 305 -13.46 -3.52 2.86
N LEU A 306 -13.24 -2.65 3.84
CA LEU A 306 -14.29 -2.10 4.68
C LEU A 306 -15.14 -1.06 3.95
N TYR A 307 -14.50 -0.03 3.37
CA TYR A 307 -15.20 1.16 2.89
C TYR A 307 -15.43 1.17 1.37
N GLY A 308 -14.84 0.25 0.62
CA GLY A 308 -14.98 0.15 -0.83
C GLY A 308 -14.20 1.24 -1.58
N ALA A 309 -14.74 2.46 -1.64
CA ALA A 309 -14.17 3.56 -2.42
C ALA A 309 -12.82 4.05 -1.85
N LEU A 310 -11.88 4.40 -2.75
CA LEU A 310 -10.53 4.84 -2.37
C LEU A 310 -10.55 6.01 -1.38
N TYR A 311 -11.38 7.03 -1.62
CA TYR A 311 -11.39 8.23 -0.77
C TYR A 311 -11.93 7.95 0.64
N ASN A 312 -12.91 7.06 0.77
CA ASN A 312 -13.35 6.58 2.08
C ASN A 312 -12.25 5.77 2.76
N ALA A 313 -11.56 4.90 2.02
CA ALA A 313 -10.43 4.14 2.53
C ALA A 313 -9.26 5.05 2.96
N ALA A 314 -9.02 6.15 2.26
CA ALA A 314 -8.02 7.15 2.63
C ALA A 314 -8.38 7.88 3.93
N ARG A 315 -9.65 8.25 4.12
CA ARG A 315 -10.12 8.80 5.40
C ARG A 315 -9.97 7.77 6.50
N GLY A 316 -10.41 6.53 6.27
CA GLY A 316 -10.23 5.42 7.22
C GLY A 316 -8.76 5.17 7.58
N TYR A 317 -7.84 5.27 6.63
CA TYR A 317 -6.40 5.17 6.90
C TYR A 317 -5.89 6.30 7.80
N ASN A 318 -6.37 7.52 7.58
CA ASN A 318 -5.94 8.71 8.33
C ASN A 318 -6.56 8.84 9.73
N SER A 319 -7.86 8.63 9.88
CA SER A 319 -8.58 8.82 11.15
C SER A 319 -9.00 7.52 11.81
N GLY A 320 -8.79 6.36 11.17
CA GLY A 320 -9.26 5.06 11.67
C GLY A 320 -10.75 4.80 11.43
N TYR A 321 -11.52 5.82 11.03
CA TYR A 321 -12.95 5.72 10.73
C TYR A 321 -13.41 6.85 9.80
N ILE A 322 -14.57 6.66 9.16
CA ILE A 322 -15.25 7.74 8.43
C ILE A 322 -16.31 8.39 9.34
N PRO A 323 -16.47 9.72 9.31
CA PRO A 323 -17.57 10.40 9.98
C PRO A 323 -18.93 9.85 9.54
N THR A 324 -19.90 9.73 10.45
CA THR A 324 -21.27 9.31 10.16
C THR A 324 -21.97 10.19 9.10
N SER A 325 -21.54 11.44 8.97
CA SER A 325 -22.01 12.36 7.93
C SER A 325 -21.60 11.94 6.51
N GLY A 326 -20.63 11.03 6.37
CA GLY A 326 -19.98 10.69 5.10
C GLY A 326 -19.08 11.79 4.55
N ASN A 327 -18.94 12.93 5.27
CA ASN A 327 -18.11 14.03 4.84
C ASN A 327 -16.63 13.71 5.04
N LEU A 328 -15.89 13.50 3.96
CA LEU A 328 -14.48 13.13 3.99
C LEU A 328 -13.55 14.31 4.27
N SER A 329 -14.06 15.55 4.27
CA SER A 329 -13.28 16.72 4.74
C SER A 329 -13.42 16.98 6.24
N ASP A 330 -14.32 16.27 6.93
CA ASP A 330 -14.33 16.29 8.39
C ASP A 330 -13.11 15.50 8.88
N PRO A 331 -12.23 16.12 9.69
CA PRO A 331 -10.97 15.53 10.10
C PRO A 331 -11.13 14.25 10.91
N ALA A 332 -12.27 14.00 11.56
CA ALA A 332 -12.44 12.85 12.45
C ALA A 332 -11.29 12.72 13.48
N GLY A 333 -10.83 13.85 14.01
CA GLY A 333 -9.69 13.91 14.95
C GLY A 333 -8.30 13.76 14.31
N ALA A 334 -8.20 13.81 12.98
CA ALA A 334 -6.98 13.68 12.19
C ALA A 334 -6.79 14.88 11.23
N THR A 335 -5.98 14.73 10.18
CA THR A 335 -5.70 15.79 9.18
C THR A 335 -6.92 16.07 8.31
N ALA A 336 -7.43 17.30 8.29
CA ALA A 336 -8.63 17.67 7.54
C ALA A 336 -8.39 17.53 6.03
N CYS A 337 -7.23 18.01 5.55
CA CYS A 337 -6.89 18.03 4.14
C CYS A 337 -6.54 16.67 3.52
N TYR A 338 -6.39 15.61 4.33
CA TYR A 338 -5.83 14.33 3.90
C TYR A 338 -6.43 13.78 2.60
N VAL A 339 -7.75 13.68 2.54
CA VAL A 339 -8.44 13.06 1.40
C VAL A 339 -8.37 13.96 0.15
N SER A 340 -8.47 15.28 0.34
CA SER A 340 -8.29 16.26 -0.73
C SER A 340 -6.86 16.17 -1.29
N ASP A 341 -5.86 16.07 -0.43
CA ASP A 341 -4.46 15.96 -0.83
C ASP A 341 -4.17 14.65 -1.56
N ILE A 342 -4.74 13.52 -1.12
CA ILE A 342 -4.68 12.25 -1.84
C ILE A 342 -5.29 12.40 -3.24
N ALA A 343 -6.47 13.00 -3.37
CA ALA A 343 -7.11 13.24 -4.66
C ALA A 343 -6.27 14.11 -5.59
N ASN A 344 -5.70 15.18 -5.07
CA ASN A 344 -4.83 16.07 -5.85
C ASN A 344 -3.57 15.36 -6.34
N ARG A 345 -2.92 14.53 -5.49
CA ARG A 345 -1.76 13.72 -5.91
C ARG A 345 -2.11 12.74 -7.02
N LEU A 346 -3.28 12.10 -6.93
CA LEU A 346 -3.78 11.19 -7.98
C LEU A 346 -4.10 11.93 -9.29
N THR A 347 -4.32 13.25 -9.25
CA THR A 347 -4.59 14.07 -10.45
C THR A 347 -3.42 14.94 -10.92
N GLY A 348 -2.22 14.75 -10.34
CA GLY A 348 -0.98 15.38 -10.82
C GLY A 348 -0.46 16.58 -10.02
N TRP A 349 -0.97 16.81 -8.81
CA TRP A 349 -0.42 17.82 -7.90
C TRP A 349 0.99 17.43 -7.40
N VAL A 350 1.94 18.36 -7.50
CA VAL A 350 3.33 18.16 -7.07
C VAL A 350 3.84 19.32 -6.21
N ASN A 351 3.73 20.56 -6.69
CA ASN A 351 4.29 21.75 -6.02
C ASN A 351 3.34 22.95 -5.93
N ALA A 352 2.18 22.91 -6.62
CA ALA A 352 1.22 24.00 -6.52
C ALA A 352 0.84 24.27 -5.06
N THR A 353 0.60 25.53 -4.71
CA THR A 353 0.20 25.86 -3.35
C THR A 353 -1.13 25.19 -3.00
N SER A 354 -1.16 24.46 -1.88
CA SER A 354 -2.41 23.90 -1.36
C SER A 354 -3.42 25.00 -1.08
N LYS A 355 -4.69 24.75 -1.43
CA LYS A 355 -5.82 25.63 -1.12
C LYS A 355 -6.65 25.11 0.05
N CYS A 356 -6.29 23.97 0.62
CA CYS A 356 -6.93 23.45 1.82
C CYS A 356 -6.28 24.09 3.05
N THR A 357 -7.12 24.46 4.02
CA THR A 357 -6.68 24.92 5.34
C THR A 357 -7.04 23.86 6.37
N GLU A 358 -6.17 23.64 7.35
CA GLU A 358 -6.35 22.65 8.43
C GLU A 358 -7.30 23.15 9.54
N ASP A 359 -8.22 24.07 9.21
CA ASP A 359 -9.07 24.76 10.19
C ASP A 359 -10.26 23.93 10.67
#